data_AF-K6DJV8-F1
#
_entry.id   AF-K6DJV8-F1
#
_cell.length_a   1.000
_cell.length_b   1.000
_cell.length_c   1.000
_cell.angle_alpha   90.00
_cell.angle_beta   90.00
_cell.angle_gamma   90.00
#
_symmetry.space_group_name_H-M   'P 1'
#
loop_
_entity.id
_entity.type
_entity.pdbx_description
1 polymer ?
#
loop_
_entity_poly.entity_id
_entity_poly.type
_entity_poly.pdbx_seq_one_letter_code
_entity_poly.pdbx_strand_id
1 'polypeptide(L)' 'MGLFLKHEIIENEGRFEALLYVGKRHAAQLNEDGEFVQNVKKEAVAFIELKFPLVPIQVIRIMIGSVPYVAFATSIKMD' A
#
# COMPACT_ATOMS: atom_id res chain seq x y z
N MET A 1 9.50 -12.83 -5.41
CA MET A 1 8.51 -12.99 -4.33
C MET A 1 8.03 -11.59 -3.99
N GLY A 2 6.74 -11.28 -4.16
CA GLY A 2 6.24 -9.91 -3.99
C GLY A 2 6.21 -9.49 -2.52
N LEU A 3 6.44 -8.19 -2.27
CA LEU A 3 6.45 -7.59 -0.93
C LEU A 3 5.12 -7.74 -0.17
N PHE A 4 4.00 -7.70 -0.89
CA PHE A 4 2.65 -7.75 -0.32
C PHE A 4 2.10 -9.18 -0.30
N LEU A 5 1.76 -9.65 0.89
CA LEU A 5 1.19 -10.99 1.12
C LEU A 5 -0.30 -11.05 0.78
N LYS A 6 -1.00 -9.95 1.05
CA LYS A 6 -2.45 -9.80 0.87
C LYS A 6 -2.74 -8.35 0.51
N HIS A 7 -3.87 -8.14 -0.16
CA HIS A 7 -4.38 -6.81 -0.47
C HIS A 7 -5.91 -6.81 -0.37
N GLU A 8 -6.49 -5.68 -0.01
CA GLU A 8 -7.94 -5.44 0.01
C GLU A 8 -8.22 -4.04 -0.55
N ILE A 9 -9.33 -3.90 -1.26
CA ILE A 9 -9.82 -2.59 -1.70
C ILE A 9 -11.11 -2.33 -0.93
N ILE A 10 -11.17 -1.19 -0.25
CA ILE A 10 -12.34 -0.75 0.51
C ILE A 10 -12.79 0.62 0.02
N GLU A 11 -14.08 0.90 0.14
CA GLU A 11 -14.62 2.24 -0.02
C GLU A 11 -14.89 2.83 1.37
N ASN A 12 -14.32 3.99 1.64
CA ASN A 12 -14.44 4.70 2.92
C ASN A 12 -14.74 6.17 2.65
N GLU A 13 -15.91 6.64 3.10
CA GLU A 13 -16.37 8.03 2.92
C GLU A 13 -16.29 8.53 1.47
N GLY A 14 -16.67 7.68 0.50
CA GLY A 14 -16.63 8.01 -0.94
C GLY A 14 -15.22 8.03 -1.53
N ARG A 15 -14.23 7.46 -0.82
CA ARG A 15 -12.86 7.26 -1.32
C ARG A 15 -12.52 5.78 -1.37
N PHE A 16 -11.86 5.35 -2.45
CA PHE A 16 -11.28 4.03 -2.52
C PHE A 16 -9.92 4.01 -1.84
N GLU A 17 -9.76 3.08 -0.91
CA GLU A 17 -8.52 2.84 -0.20
C GLU A 17 -8.02 1.42 -0.48
N ALA A 18 -6.71 1.30 -0.72
CA ALA A 18 -6.06 0.00 -0.84
C ALA A 18 -5.31 -0.33 0.46
N LEU A 19 -5.64 -1.47 1.06
CA LEU A 19 -4.93 -2.02 2.21
C LEU A 19 -3.96 -3.08 1.70
N LEU A 20 -2.65 -2.84 1.85
CA LEU A 20 -1.58 -3.72 1.41
C LEU A 20 -0.86 -4.31 2.61
N TYR A 21 -0.89 -5.63 2.75
CA TYR A 21 -0.39 -6.34 3.92
C TYR A 21 1.03 -6.84 3.69
N VAL A 22 1.96 -6.41 4.55
CA VAL A 22 3.37 -6.84 4.52
C VAL A 22 3.65 -7.91 5.57
N GLY A 23 4.62 -8.78 5.28
CA GLY A 23 5.05 -9.80 6.24
C GLY A 23 5.82 -9.23 7.43
N LYS A 24 5.77 -9.93 8.57
CA LYS A 24 6.48 -9.55 9.82
C LYS A 24 7.98 -9.31 9.63
N ARG A 25 8.61 -9.99 8.67
CA ARG A 25 10.04 -9.78 8.34
C ARG A 25 10.31 -8.37 7.79
N HIS A 26 9.43 -7.85 6.95
CA HIS A 26 9.54 -6.51 6.38
C HIS A 26 9.07 -5.43 7.37
N ALA A 27 8.21 -5.78 8.33
CA ALA A 27 7.80 -4.90 9.41
C ALA A 27 8.96 -4.39 10.27
N ALA A 28 9.94 -5.26 10.59
CA ALA A 28 11.12 -4.86 11.35
C ALA A 28 11.95 -3.81 10.59
N GLN A 29 12.15 -4.03 9.28
CA GLN A 29 12.91 -3.12 8.41
C GLN A 29 12.24 -1.76 8.24
N LEU A 30 10.90 -1.71 8.20
CA LEU A 30 10.15 -0.45 8.12
C LEU A 30 10.42 0.48 9.30
N ASN A 31 10.69 -0.05 10.50
CA ASN A 31 10.92 0.75 11.70
C ASN A 31 12.33 1.33 11.79
N GLU A 32 13.30 0.71 11.12
CA GLU A 32 14.72 1.02 11.28
C GLU A 32 15.28 1.81 10.09
N ASP A 33 14.62 1.72 8.92
CA ASP A 33 15.15 2.23 7.66
C ASP A 33 14.13 3.10 6.90
N GLY A 34 14.35 4.41 6.93
CA GLY A 34 13.53 5.39 6.20
C GLY A 34 13.61 5.25 4.68
N GLU A 35 14.72 4.75 4.13
CA GLU A 35 14.87 4.47 2.71
C GLU A 35 14.00 3.27 2.32
N PHE A 36 13.96 2.24 3.16
CA PHE A 36 13.06 1.10 2.99
C PHE A 36 11.59 1.54 2.95
N VAL A 37 11.16 2.44 3.82
CA VAL A 37 9.80 3.00 3.80
C VAL A 37 9.47 3.65 2.45
N GLN A 38 10.40 4.42 1.87
CA GLN A 38 10.19 5.04 0.56
C GLN A 38 10.09 4.00 -0.55
N ASN A 39 10.91 2.95 -0.50
CA ASN A 39 10.87 1.85 -1.47
C ASN A 39 9.54 1.08 -1.39
N VAL A 40 9.04 0.81 -0.18
CA VAL A 40 7.73 0.18 0.03
C VAL A 40 6.60 1.03 -0.56
N LYS A 41 6.64 2.36 -0.39
CA LYS A 41 5.63 3.25 -1.01
C LYS A 41 5.66 3.20 -2.54
N LYS A 42 6.85 3.19 -3.15
CA LYS A 42 6.99 3.07 -4.61
C LYS A 42 6.45 1.74 -5.13
N GLU A 43 6.81 0.64 -4.47
CA GLU A 43 6.33 -0.69 -4.84
C GLU A 43 4.81 -0.81 -4.66
N ALA A 44 4.26 -0.17 -3.62
CA ALA A 44 2.83 -0.12 -3.37
C ALA A 44 2.06 0.59 -4.50
N VAL A 45 2.55 1.74 -4.96
CA VAL A 45 1.95 2.46 -6.10
C VAL A 45 1.99 1.58 -7.35
N ALA A 46 3.16 1.05 -7.70
CA ALA A 46 3.33 0.21 -8.88
C ALA A 46 2.44 -1.05 -8.83
N PHE A 47 2.30 -1.66 -7.64
CA PHE A 47 1.42 -2.81 -7.44
C PHE A 47 -0.05 -2.45 -7.70
N ILE A 48 -0.50 -1.29 -7.23
CA ILE A 48 -1.89 -0.84 -7.43
C ILE A 48 -2.14 -0.47 -8.89
N GLU A 49 -1.24 0.27 -9.54
CA GLU A 49 -1.37 0.63 -10.95
C GLU A 49 -1.46 -0.62 -11.85
N LEU A 50 -0.65 -1.64 -11.56
CA LEU A 50 -0.65 -2.88 -12.32
C LEU A 50 -1.91 -3.73 -12.06
N LYS A 51 -2.35 -3.81 -10.80
CA LYS A 51 -3.40 -4.76 -10.41
C LYS A 51 -4.81 -4.19 -10.47
N PHE A 52 -4.95 -2.88 -10.30
CA PHE A 52 -6.21 -2.15 -10.22
C PHE A 52 -6.20 -0.90 -11.12
N PRO A 53 -5.89 -1.03 -12.42
CA PRO A 53 -5.75 0.13 -13.31
C PRO A 53 -7.06 0.95 -13.46
N LEU A 54 -8.21 0.33 -13.20
CA LEU A 54 -9.54 0.93 -13.35
C LEU A 54 -10.18 1.36 -12.03
N VAL A 55 -9.49 1.22 -10.89
CA VAL A 55 -10.02 1.66 -9.60
C VAL A 55 -9.35 2.97 -9.21
N PRO A 56 -10.11 4.04 -8.91
CA PRO A 56 -9.56 5.32 -8.48
C PRO A 56 -9.09 5.26 -7.02
N ILE A 57 -8.10 4.42 -6.72
CA ILE A 57 -7.48 4.34 -5.39
C ILE A 57 -6.92 5.72 -5.06
N GLN A 58 -7.39 6.33 -3.98
CA GLN A 58 -6.94 7.65 -3.53
C GLN A 58 -6.02 7.56 -2.31
N VAL A 59 -6.09 6.46 -1.56
CA VAL A 59 -5.26 6.22 -0.38
C VAL A 59 -4.71 4.80 -0.41
N ILE A 60 -3.42 4.65 -0.11
CA ILE A 60 -2.81 3.35 0.11
C ILE A 60 -2.41 3.26 1.59
N ARG A 61 -2.80 2.18 2.24
CA ARG A 61 -2.45 1.82 3.61
C ARG A 61 -1.59 0.58 3.62
N ILE A 62 -0.40 0.68 4.20
CA ILE A 62 0.46 -0.47 4.47
C ILE A 62 0.07 -1.03 5.84
N MET A 63 -0.26 -2.31 5.87
CA MET A 63 -0.74 -3.04 7.03
C MET A 63 0.30 -4.06 7.50
N ILE A 64 0.55 -4.15 8.80
CA ILE A 64 1.34 -5.21 9.42
C ILE A 64 0.39 -6.04 10.29
N GLY A 65 0.03 -7.23 9.82
CA GLY A 65 -1.10 -7.97 10.42
C GLY A 65 -2.38 -7.15 10.29
N SER A 66 -3.05 -6.84 11.40
CA SER A 66 -4.27 -6.01 11.44
C SER A 66 -4.00 -4.53 11.76
N VAL A 67 -2.75 -4.11 11.88
CA VAL A 67 -2.38 -2.76 12.32
C VAL A 67 -1.98 -1.90 11.12
N PRO A 68 -2.57 -0.69 10.95
CA PRO A 68 -2.11 0.25 9.94
C PRO A 68 -0.76 0.83 10.35
N TYR A 69 0.22 0.69 9.46
CA TYR A 69 1.59 1.16 9.69
C TYR A 69 1.82 2.54 9.10
N VAL A 70 1.63 2.67 7.78
CA VAL A 70 1.73 3.95 7.09
C VAL A 70 0.60 4.06 6.08
N ALA A 71 0.01 5.25 6.00
CA ALA A 71 -0.96 5.60 4.98
C ALA A 71 -0.45 6.80 4.19
N PHE A 72 -0.73 6.82 2.88
CA PHE A 72 -0.39 7.95 2.04
C PHE A 72 -1.41 8.11 0.93
N ALA A 73 -1.69 9.37 0.57
CA ALA A 73 -2.49 9.69 -0.59
C ALA A 73 -1.72 9.33 -1.86
N THR A 74 -2.43 8.86 -2.87
CA THR A 74 -1.87 8.57 -4.17
C THR A 74 -2.52 9.47 -5.23
N SER A 75 -1.71 9.88 -6.20
CA SER A 75 -2.14 10.70 -7.34
C SER A 75 -2.23 9.86 -8.62
N ILE A 76 -2.52 8.55 -8.49
CA ILE A 76 -2.69 7.65 -9.65
C ILE A 76 -3.75 8.27 -10.55
N LYS A 77 -3.34 8.63 -11.77
CA LYS A 77 -4.23 9.14 -12.79
C LYS A 77 -4.85 7.94 -13.50
N MET A 78 -6.17 7.97 -13.63
CA MET A 78 -6.85 7.05 -14.54
C MET A 78 -6.68 7.65 -15.94
N ASP A 79 -5.86 7.01 -16.78
CA ASP A 79 -5.78 7.30 -18.20
C ASP A 79 -6.86 6.54 -18.99
#